data_AF-A0A520CJA0-F1
#
_entry.id   AF-A0A520CJA0-F1
#
_cell.length_a   1.000
_cell.length_b   1.000
_cell.length_c   1.000
_cell.angle_alpha   90.00
_cell.angle_beta   90.00
_cell.angle_gamma   90.00
#
_symmetry.space_group_name_H-M   'P 1'
#
loop_
_entity.id
_entity.type
_entity.pdbx_description
1 polymer ?
#
loop_
_entity_poly.entity_id
_entity_poly.type
_entity_poly.pdbx_seq_one_letter_code
_entity_poly.pdbx_strand_id
1 'polypeptide(L)'
;MRLKRLHNLDYLRGLTSLGIMIFHYLTWNYGEFSAENILGRIGLYGVSIFYCLSGLTLFTVYYDGMTPTFNEVGIFLRRRIFRIFPLLWLATFLTIILSALQFNIILIILNLTGIFGFIKWHAYLATGAWSIGNELVFYVFFPIFILLSKRYRALFYIFCFLLFGIYCVFAFGIIKNTESIELQWKNYVNPLNQVFLFLGGFLLGFIFKSVKTPNSINIAIISLSLLLFIFYPVSGNTVNLITGFNRLIFTFISLAICFGFYKLSVELPKFIHKPLTILGESSYSVYLLHPIVYLAIMPFFKSHLPYFNVVGLGFLIIISLLLSYYIYQYVEKYFIKMARK
;
A
#
# COMPACT_ATOMS: atom_id res chain seq x y z
N MET A 1 21.88 1.21 18.92
CA MET A 1 20.55 0.97 19.55
C MET A 1 19.65 0.23 18.57
N ARG A 2 19.02 -0.87 18.99
CA ARG A 2 17.97 -1.54 18.20
C ARG A 2 16.78 -0.58 18.16
N LEU A 3 16.44 -0.02 16.99
CA LEU A 3 15.26 0.84 16.84
C LEU A 3 14.03 0.11 17.39
N LYS A 4 13.32 0.73 18.33
CA LYS A 4 12.07 0.18 18.88
C LYS A 4 11.06 0.08 17.74
N ARG A 5 10.52 -1.11 17.53
CA ARG A 5 9.54 -1.37 16.47
C ARG A 5 8.27 -0.56 16.73
N LEU A 6 7.77 0.13 15.71
CA LEU A 6 6.57 0.95 15.79
C LEU A 6 5.34 0.10 15.50
N HIS A 7 4.87 -0.65 16.50
CA HIS A 7 3.74 -1.57 16.37
C HIS A 7 2.44 -0.91 15.86
N ASN A 8 2.22 0.36 16.19
CA ASN A 8 1.04 1.10 15.74
C ASN A 8 0.98 1.25 14.22
N LEU A 9 2.13 1.37 13.55
CA LEU A 9 2.18 1.39 12.09
C LEU A 9 1.86 0.01 11.50
N ASP A 10 2.24 -1.07 12.18
CA ASP A 10 1.90 -2.42 11.75
C ASP A 10 0.39 -2.67 11.89
N TYR A 11 -0.25 -2.19 12.97
CA TYR A 11 -1.71 -2.30 13.11
C TYR A 11 -2.43 -1.63 11.96
N LEU A 12 -2.05 -0.39 11.62
CA LEU A 12 -2.67 0.35 10.52
C LEU A 12 -2.45 -0.36 9.18
N ARG A 13 -1.25 -0.89 8.91
CA ARG A 13 -1.00 -1.72 7.72
C ARG A 13 -1.93 -2.92 7.66
N GLY A 14 -2.03 -3.67 8.76
CA GLY A 14 -2.85 -4.87 8.85
C GLY A 14 -4.33 -4.59 8.59
N LEU A 15 -4.88 -3.58 9.29
CA LEU A 15 -6.26 -3.13 9.11
C LEU A 15 -6.51 -2.67 7.66
N THR A 16 -5.55 -1.97 7.06
CA THR A 16 -5.66 -1.50 5.67
C THR A 16 -5.65 -2.66 4.67
N SER A 17 -4.77 -3.66 4.82
CA SER A 17 -4.79 -4.87 3.97
C SER A 17 -6.09 -5.66 4.10
N LEU A 18 -6.61 -5.78 5.33
CA LEU A 18 -7.89 -6.43 5.58
C LEU A 18 -9.04 -5.68 4.91
N GLY A 19 -9.05 -4.35 5.02
CA GLY A 19 -10.03 -3.49 4.35
C GLY A 19 -10.00 -3.65 2.83
N ILE A 20 -8.82 -3.64 2.20
CA ILE A 20 -8.68 -3.84 0.75
C ILE A 20 -9.16 -5.22 0.32
N MET A 21 -8.84 -6.26 1.08
CA MET A 21 -9.31 -7.62 0.81
C MET A 21 -10.84 -7.70 0.87
N ILE A 22 -11.45 -7.13 1.92
CA ILE A 22 -12.92 -7.07 2.06
C ILE A 22 -13.53 -6.28 0.89
N PHE A 23 -12.95 -5.12 0.54
CA PHE A 23 -13.36 -4.34 -0.62
C PHE A 23 -13.37 -5.18 -1.89
N HIS A 24 -12.27 -5.87 -2.22
CA HIS A 24 -12.21 -6.69 -3.43
C HIS A 24 -13.21 -7.85 -3.41
N TYR A 25 -13.32 -8.57 -2.30
CA TYR A 25 -14.26 -9.69 -2.19
C TYR A 25 -15.70 -9.24 -2.35
N LEU A 26 -16.05 -8.08 -1.80
CA LEU A 26 -17.39 -7.53 -1.98
C LEU A 26 -17.59 -7.02 -3.40
N THR A 27 -16.62 -6.30 -3.98
CA THR A 27 -16.70 -5.77 -5.34
C THR A 27 -16.85 -6.89 -6.39
N TRP A 28 -16.08 -7.98 -6.26
CA TRP A 28 -16.13 -9.10 -7.21
C TRP A 28 -17.40 -9.94 -7.14
N ASN A 29 -18.20 -9.80 -6.08
CA ASN A 29 -19.45 -10.53 -5.88
C ASN A 29 -20.70 -9.68 -6.05
N TYR A 30 -20.64 -8.41 -5.64
CA TYR A 30 -21.82 -7.55 -5.52
C TYR A 30 -21.74 -6.29 -6.40
N GLY A 31 -20.65 -6.10 -7.15
CA GLY A 31 -20.46 -4.95 -8.04
C GLY A 31 -19.71 -3.79 -7.40
N GLU A 32 -19.52 -2.72 -8.18
CA GLU A 32 -18.68 -1.59 -7.79
C GLU A 32 -19.32 -0.70 -6.72
N PHE A 33 -18.48 -0.14 -5.86
CA PHE A 33 -18.88 0.84 -4.85
C PHE A 33 -18.68 2.26 -5.35
N SER A 34 -19.66 3.14 -5.09
CA SER A 34 -19.58 4.57 -5.40
C SER A 34 -18.59 5.30 -4.48
N ALA A 35 -18.30 6.57 -4.80
CA ALA A 35 -17.45 7.44 -4.00
C ALA A 35 -18.02 7.75 -2.59
N GLU A 36 -19.33 7.61 -2.42
CA GLU A 36 -20.04 7.81 -1.15
C GLU A 36 -19.78 6.66 -0.18
N ASN A 37 -19.56 5.46 -0.73
CA ASN A 37 -19.41 4.26 0.06
C ASN A 37 -17.98 4.16 0.63
N ILE A 38 -17.89 3.85 1.92
CA ILE A 38 -16.62 3.65 2.63
C ILE A 38 -15.72 2.61 1.93
N LEU A 39 -16.30 1.56 1.35
CA LEU A 39 -15.55 0.51 0.64
C LEU A 39 -14.90 1.05 -0.63
N GLY A 40 -15.60 1.90 -1.40
CA GLY A 40 -15.01 2.58 -2.56
C GLY A 40 -13.82 3.46 -2.18
N ARG A 41 -13.90 4.13 -1.03
CA ARG A 41 -12.81 4.93 -0.46
C ARG A 41 -11.64 4.05 0.01
N ILE A 42 -11.92 2.92 0.68
CA ILE A 42 -10.91 1.96 1.14
C ILE A 42 -10.15 1.36 -0.05
N GLY A 43 -10.83 1.02 -1.14
CA GLY A 43 -10.22 0.45 -2.34
C GLY A 43 -9.10 1.31 -2.94
N LEU A 44 -9.27 2.64 -2.92
CA LEU A 44 -8.29 3.58 -3.47
C LEU A 44 -7.31 4.09 -2.39
N TYR A 45 -7.84 4.60 -1.27
CA TYR A 45 -7.02 5.24 -0.24
C TYR A 45 -6.39 4.26 0.74
N GLY A 46 -6.82 3.00 0.78
CA GLY A 46 -6.07 1.96 1.47
C GLY A 46 -4.67 1.78 0.87
N VAL A 47 -4.57 1.76 -0.47
CA VAL A 47 -3.25 1.72 -1.14
C VAL A 47 -2.46 3.01 -0.90
N SER A 48 -3.14 4.15 -0.88
CA SER A 48 -2.51 5.44 -0.55
C SER A 48 -1.90 5.46 0.85
N ILE A 49 -2.61 4.89 1.84
CA ILE A 49 -2.11 4.70 3.21
C ILE A 49 -0.90 3.75 3.21
N PHE A 50 -0.90 2.67 2.42
CA PHE A 50 0.28 1.81 2.27
C PHE A 50 1.51 2.58 1.78
N TYR A 51 1.36 3.46 0.79
CA TYR A 51 2.46 4.31 0.31
C TYR A 51 2.98 5.26 1.38
N CYS A 52 2.08 5.95 2.09
CA CYS A 52 2.45 6.81 3.21
C CYS A 52 3.21 6.02 4.30
N LEU A 53 2.72 4.84 4.67
CA LEU A 53 3.36 3.97 5.66
C LEU A 53 4.71 3.44 5.19
N SER A 54 4.85 3.13 3.90
CA SER A 54 6.11 2.68 3.30
C SER A 54 7.18 3.78 3.42
N GLY A 55 6.86 5.02 3.01
CA GLY A 55 7.77 6.17 3.14
C GLY A 55 8.15 6.46 4.57
N LEU A 56 7.18 6.49 5.48
CA LEU A 56 7.40 6.72 6.90
C LEU A 56 8.24 5.62 7.56
N THR A 57 7.97 4.36 7.25
CA THR A 57 8.73 3.23 7.83
C THR A 57 10.16 3.21 7.31
N LEU A 58 10.36 3.48 6.02
CA LEU A 58 11.72 3.56 5.48
C LEU A 58 12.49 4.73 6.08
N PHE A 59 11.84 5.89 6.26
CA PHE A 59 12.43 7.00 7.00
C PHE A 59 12.87 6.56 8.41
N THR A 60 11.98 5.97 9.21
CA THR A 60 12.29 5.63 10.61
C THR A 60 13.41 4.60 10.73
N VAL A 61 13.56 3.69 9.76
CA VAL A 61 14.58 2.64 9.77
C VAL A 61 15.92 3.11 9.24
N TYR A 62 15.94 3.92 8.16
CA TYR A 62 17.17 4.22 7.43
C TYR A 62 17.67 5.65 7.60
N TYR A 63 16.80 6.62 7.95
CA TYR A 63 17.18 8.03 7.88
C TYR A 63 18.40 8.38 8.72
N ASP A 64 18.52 7.88 9.95
CA ASP A 64 19.68 8.23 10.79
C ASP A 64 20.96 7.50 10.37
N GLY A 65 20.84 6.20 10.07
CA GLY A 65 21.99 5.32 9.88
C GLY A 65 22.49 5.22 8.44
N MET A 66 21.73 5.71 7.45
CA MET A 66 22.10 5.59 6.04
C MET A 66 22.83 6.84 5.53
N THR A 67 24.01 6.63 4.95
CA THR A 67 24.66 7.56 4.03
C THR A 67 24.52 7.01 2.61
N PRO A 68 23.99 7.77 1.64
CA PRO A 68 23.63 7.24 0.32
C PRO A 68 24.86 7.05 -0.59
N THR A 69 25.82 6.24 -0.15
CA THR A 69 26.94 5.71 -0.93
C THR A 69 26.45 4.52 -1.76
N PHE A 70 27.21 4.16 -2.81
CA PHE A 70 26.87 3.03 -3.68
C PHE A 70 26.66 1.73 -2.89
N ASN A 71 27.55 1.45 -1.92
CA ASN A 71 27.48 0.25 -1.09
C ASN A 71 26.23 0.21 -0.20
N GLU A 72 25.91 1.30 0.48
CA GLU A 72 24.73 1.36 1.36
C GLU A 72 23.41 1.31 0.59
N VAL A 73 23.35 1.95 -0.58
CA VAL A 73 22.21 1.83 -1.50
C VAL A 73 22.06 0.39 -1.98
N GLY A 74 23.16 -0.28 -2.34
CA GLY A 74 23.16 -1.70 -2.69
C GLY A 74 22.61 -2.59 -1.57
N ILE A 75 23.03 -2.36 -0.32
CA ILE A 75 22.51 -3.09 0.85
C ILE A 75 21.02 -2.82 1.06
N PHE A 76 20.59 -1.56 0.91
CA PHE A 76 19.17 -1.18 0.99
C PHE A 76 18.34 -1.91 -0.07
N LEU A 77 18.74 -1.85 -1.34
CA LEU A 77 18.05 -2.48 -2.46
C LEU A 77 18.01 -4.00 -2.31
N ARG A 78 19.13 -4.64 -1.92
CA ARG A 78 19.17 -6.08 -1.62
C ARG A 78 18.12 -6.47 -0.59
N ARG A 79 18.01 -5.73 0.52
CA ARG A 79 16.99 -5.98 1.55
C ARG A 79 15.57 -5.79 1.03
N ARG A 80 15.33 -4.89 0.09
CA ARG A 80 14.02 -4.70 -0.54
C ARG A 80 13.68 -5.83 -1.51
N ILE A 81 14.63 -6.24 -2.36
CA ILE A 81 14.45 -7.32 -3.32
C ILE A 81 14.02 -8.60 -2.60
N PHE A 82 14.75 -9.02 -1.57
CA PHE A 82 14.46 -10.24 -0.81
C PHE A 82 13.17 -10.15 0.02
N ARG A 83 12.66 -8.95 0.28
CA ARG A 83 11.36 -8.77 0.94
C ARG A 83 10.21 -8.90 -0.05
N ILE A 84 10.35 -8.34 -1.25
CA ILE A 84 9.24 -8.17 -2.20
C ILE A 84 9.15 -9.34 -3.19
N PHE A 85 10.27 -9.68 -3.84
CA PHE A 85 10.28 -10.57 -5.01
C PHE A 85 9.80 -11.99 -4.71
N PRO A 86 10.17 -12.67 -3.60
CA PRO A 86 9.76 -14.05 -3.38
C PRO A 86 8.23 -14.24 -3.40
N LEU A 87 7.50 -13.34 -2.73
CA LEU A 87 6.04 -13.39 -2.73
C LEU A 87 5.44 -12.89 -4.06
N LEU A 88 6.04 -11.86 -4.67
CA LEU A 88 5.59 -11.37 -5.98
C LEU A 88 5.69 -12.47 -7.05
N TRP A 89 6.78 -13.23 -7.04
CA TRP A 89 6.97 -14.39 -7.92
C TRP A 89 5.91 -15.44 -7.65
N LEU A 90 5.72 -15.83 -6.38
CA LEU A 90 4.69 -16.81 -6.01
C LEU A 90 3.30 -16.37 -6.50
N ALA A 91 2.89 -15.13 -6.23
CA ALA A 91 1.60 -14.60 -6.67
C ALA A 91 1.48 -14.56 -8.20
N THR A 92 2.56 -14.21 -8.90
CA THR A 92 2.60 -14.18 -10.37
C THR A 92 2.43 -15.58 -10.95
N PHE A 93 3.19 -16.57 -10.46
CA PHE A 93 3.08 -17.96 -10.92
C PHE A 93 1.68 -18.54 -10.64
N LEU A 94 1.15 -18.33 -9.44
CA LEU A 94 -0.20 -18.79 -9.09
C LEU A 94 -1.26 -18.12 -9.96
N THR A 95 -1.11 -16.83 -10.29
CA THR A 95 -2.02 -16.14 -11.21
C THR A 95 -2.00 -16.75 -12.60
N ILE A 96 -0.80 -17.05 -13.14
CA ILE A 96 -0.66 -17.68 -14.46
C ILE A 96 -1.35 -19.04 -14.48
N ILE A 97 -1.12 -19.87 -13.46
CA ILE A 97 -1.69 -21.22 -13.36
C ILE A 97 -3.21 -21.17 -13.20
N LEU A 98 -3.72 -20.34 -12.28
CA LEU A 98 -5.15 -20.33 -11.92
C LEU A 98 -6.04 -19.59 -12.92
N SER A 99 -5.50 -18.60 -13.65
CA SER A 99 -6.30 -17.87 -14.64
C SER A 99 -6.58 -18.67 -15.90
N ALA A 100 -5.81 -19.73 -16.17
CA ALA A 100 -5.83 -20.49 -17.43
C ALA A 100 -5.65 -19.62 -18.69
N LEU A 101 -5.10 -18.41 -18.54
CA LEU A 101 -4.83 -17.48 -19.64
C LEU A 101 -3.41 -17.67 -20.18
N GLN A 102 -3.25 -17.49 -21.48
CA GLN A 102 -1.93 -17.40 -22.10
C GLN A 102 -1.40 -15.98 -22.01
N PHE A 103 -0.18 -15.83 -21.47
CA PHE A 103 0.49 -14.53 -21.36
C PHE A 103 1.70 -14.48 -22.28
N ASN A 104 1.93 -13.31 -22.86
CA ASN A 104 3.15 -13.05 -23.64
C ASN A 104 4.40 -13.16 -22.74
N ILE A 105 5.43 -13.84 -23.22
CA ILE A 105 6.69 -14.04 -22.48
C ILE A 105 7.34 -12.73 -22.01
N ILE A 106 7.25 -11.65 -22.80
CA ILE A 106 7.76 -10.34 -22.44
C ILE A 106 7.04 -9.82 -21.19
N LEU A 107 5.71 -9.99 -21.11
CA LEU A 107 4.93 -9.56 -19.94
C LEU A 107 5.33 -10.32 -18.68
N ILE A 108 5.57 -11.63 -18.81
CA ILE A 108 6.03 -12.48 -17.70
C ILE A 108 7.40 -12.01 -17.22
N ILE A 109 8.36 -11.80 -18.12
CA ILE A 109 9.71 -11.32 -17.78
C ILE A 109 9.62 -9.96 -17.07
N LEU A 110 8.80 -9.04 -17.57
CA LEU A 110 8.62 -7.73 -16.94
C LEU A 110 8.08 -7.84 -15.51
N ASN A 111 7.14 -8.75 -15.26
CA ASN A 111 6.58 -8.98 -13.92
C ASN A 111 7.57 -9.68 -12.98
N LEU A 112 8.30 -10.67 -13.45
CA LEU A 112 9.33 -11.37 -12.65
C LEU A 112 10.51 -10.47 -12.30
N THR A 113 10.87 -9.52 -13.16
CA THR A 113 11.95 -8.55 -12.91
C THR A 113 11.48 -7.30 -12.17
N GLY A 114 10.17 -7.06 -12.08
CA GLY A 114 9.60 -5.82 -11.54
C GLY A 114 9.75 -4.60 -12.45
N ILE A 115 10.37 -4.75 -13.63
CA ILE A 115 10.62 -3.67 -14.58
C ILE A 115 9.31 -3.06 -15.13
N PHE A 116 8.21 -3.82 -15.10
CA PHE A 116 6.89 -3.30 -15.48
C PHE A 116 6.55 -1.99 -14.76
N GLY A 117 6.92 -1.83 -13.47
CA GLY A 117 6.67 -0.60 -12.72
C GLY A 117 7.33 0.66 -13.31
N PHE A 118 8.43 0.49 -14.05
CA PHE A 118 9.19 1.60 -14.63
C PHE A 118 8.73 1.95 -16.05
N ILE A 119 8.45 0.95 -16.88
CA ILE A 119 8.21 1.16 -18.33
C ILE A 119 6.78 0.88 -18.78
N LYS A 120 6.04 0.02 -18.05
CA LYS A 120 4.68 -0.42 -18.40
C LYS A 120 3.87 -0.67 -17.12
N TRP A 121 3.68 0.36 -16.31
CA TRP A 121 3.11 0.26 -14.94
C TRP A 121 1.68 -0.29 -14.86
N HIS A 122 0.95 -0.29 -15.99
CA HIS A 122 -0.39 -0.88 -16.11
C HIS A 122 -0.38 -2.35 -16.60
N ALA A 123 0.80 -2.90 -16.92
CA ALA A 123 0.97 -4.25 -17.47
C ALA A 123 1.48 -5.22 -16.40
N TYR A 124 0.60 -5.54 -15.45
CA TYR A 124 0.88 -6.43 -14.32
C TYR A 124 0.00 -7.68 -14.38
N LEU A 125 0.50 -8.80 -13.86
CA LEU A 125 -0.19 -10.09 -13.90
C LEU A 125 -1.07 -10.31 -12.66
N ALA A 126 -0.47 -10.31 -11.47
CA ALA A 126 -1.21 -10.51 -10.23
C ALA A 126 -2.03 -9.27 -9.87
N THR A 127 -3.30 -9.44 -9.48
CA THR A 127 -4.16 -8.34 -9.05
C THR A 127 -3.53 -7.58 -7.90
N GLY A 128 -3.48 -6.25 -8.01
CA GLY A 128 -2.83 -5.37 -7.04
C GLY A 128 -1.30 -5.23 -7.21
N ALA A 129 -0.65 -6.00 -8.09
CA ALA A 129 0.81 -5.91 -8.29
C ALA A 129 1.28 -4.57 -8.86
N TRP A 130 0.40 -3.79 -9.50
CA TRP A 130 0.70 -2.41 -9.90
C TRP A 130 1.24 -1.56 -8.74
N SER A 131 0.68 -1.75 -7.53
CA SER A 131 1.10 -0.94 -6.39
C SER A 131 2.50 -1.33 -5.91
N ILE A 132 2.86 -2.61 -6.06
CA ILE A 132 4.20 -3.13 -5.80
C ILE A 132 5.20 -2.63 -6.85
N GLY A 133 4.79 -2.57 -8.13
CA GLY A 133 5.56 -1.93 -9.18
C GLY A 133 5.90 -0.47 -8.84
N ASN A 134 4.91 0.29 -8.36
CA ASN A 134 5.13 1.64 -7.86
C ASN A 134 6.10 1.69 -6.67
N GLU A 135 5.99 0.77 -5.70
CA GLU A 135 6.96 0.68 -4.60
C GLU A 135 8.40 0.46 -5.08
N LEU A 136 8.61 -0.38 -6.09
CA LEU A 136 9.95 -0.60 -6.68
C LEU A 136 10.51 0.70 -7.26
N VAL A 137 9.68 1.51 -7.92
CA VAL A 137 10.07 2.85 -8.38
C VAL A 137 10.38 3.76 -7.20
N PHE A 138 9.57 3.74 -6.14
CA PHE A 138 9.79 4.57 -4.94
C PHE A 138 11.10 4.23 -4.23
N TYR A 139 11.54 2.97 -4.28
CA TYR A 139 12.83 2.57 -3.72
C TYR A 139 14.02 3.17 -4.48
N VAL A 140 13.85 3.60 -5.74
CA VAL A 140 14.85 4.40 -6.46
C VAL A 140 14.83 5.86 -5.99
N PHE A 141 13.65 6.42 -5.72
CA PHE A 141 13.51 7.78 -5.15
C PHE A 141 14.03 7.89 -3.72
N PHE A 142 13.93 6.83 -2.92
CA PHE A 142 14.21 6.88 -1.49
C PHE A 142 15.66 7.30 -1.13
N PRO A 143 16.73 6.73 -1.74
CA PRO A 143 18.09 7.24 -1.56
C PRO A 143 18.27 8.71 -1.94
N ILE A 144 17.56 9.17 -2.98
CA ILE A 144 17.57 10.58 -3.42
C ILE A 144 16.96 11.46 -2.33
N PHE A 145 15.83 11.04 -1.73
CA PHE A 145 15.23 11.76 -0.60
C PHE A 145 16.22 11.90 0.57
N ILE A 146 16.93 10.83 0.94
CA ILE A 146 17.94 10.86 2.00
C ILE A 146 19.09 11.80 1.64
N LEU A 147 19.64 11.69 0.43
CA LEU A 147 20.75 12.52 -0.03
C LEU A 147 20.39 14.01 0.02
N LEU A 148 19.26 14.38 -0.60
CA LEU A 148 18.82 15.76 -0.69
C LEU A 148 18.48 16.32 0.70
N SER A 149 17.69 15.59 1.51
CA SER A 149 17.27 16.07 2.83
C SER A 149 18.42 16.26 3.83
N LYS A 150 19.49 15.45 3.72
CA LYS A 150 20.67 15.58 4.58
C LYS A 150 21.68 16.60 4.06
N ARG A 151 21.99 16.60 2.76
CA ARG A 151 23.13 17.34 2.19
C ARG A 151 22.72 18.60 1.42
N TYR A 152 21.56 18.59 0.77
CA TYR A 152 21.13 19.64 -0.15
C TYR A 152 19.70 20.10 0.15
N ARG A 153 19.46 20.65 1.35
CA ARG A 153 18.11 20.97 1.85
C ARG A 153 17.30 21.88 0.94
N ALA A 154 17.91 22.88 0.32
CA ALA A 154 17.23 23.75 -0.64
C ALA A 154 16.69 22.95 -1.85
N LEU A 155 17.55 22.09 -2.43
CA LEU A 155 17.15 21.19 -3.53
C LEU A 155 16.09 20.18 -3.07
N PHE A 156 16.13 19.72 -1.82
CA PHE A 156 15.08 18.86 -1.26
C PHE A 156 13.71 19.54 -1.27
N TYR A 157 13.61 20.80 -0.86
CA TYR A 157 12.33 21.53 -0.87
C TYR A 157 11.83 21.79 -2.29
N ILE A 158 12.72 22.15 -3.22
CA ILE A 158 12.39 22.28 -4.65
C ILE A 158 11.86 20.95 -5.20
N PHE A 159 12.53 19.84 -4.86
CA PHE A 159 12.12 18.51 -5.28
C PHE A 159 10.77 18.09 -4.69
N CYS A 160 10.49 18.44 -3.43
CA CYS A 160 9.18 18.22 -2.82
C CYS A 160 8.08 19.01 -3.54
N PHE A 161 8.34 20.28 -3.85
CA PHE A 161 7.41 21.12 -4.59
C PHE A 161 7.16 20.61 -6.00
N LEU A 162 8.20 20.13 -6.69
CA LEU A 162 8.09 19.50 -8.01
C LEU A 162 7.19 18.26 -7.96
N LEU A 163 7.41 17.33 -7.02
CA LEU A 163 6.60 16.12 -6.89
C LEU A 163 5.16 16.44 -6.49
N PHE A 164 4.94 17.47 -5.67
CA PHE A 164 3.59 17.97 -5.38
C PHE A 164 2.93 18.59 -6.60
N GLY A 165 3.67 19.36 -7.41
CA GLY A 165 3.19 19.93 -8.66
C GLY A 165 2.76 18.84 -9.64
N ILE A 166 3.57 17.80 -9.84
CA ILE A 166 3.21 16.62 -10.65
C ILE A 166 1.93 15.97 -10.11
N TYR A 167 1.84 15.77 -8.80
CA TYR A 167 0.64 15.21 -8.16
C TYR A 167 -0.62 16.03 -8.45
N CYS A 168 -0.51 17.37 -8.40
CA CYS A 168 -1.61 18.29 -8.74
C CYS A 168 -1.95 18.26 -10.24
N VAL A 169 -0.96 18.18 -11.13
CA VAL A 169 -1.18 18.03 -12.58
C VAL A 169 -2.02 16.78 -12.87
N PHE A 170 -1.78 15.67 -12.17
CA PHE A 170 -2.63 14.50 -12.31
C PHE A 170 -4.04 14.72 -11.74
N ALA A 171 -4.16 15.35 -10.57
CA ALA A 171 -5.45 15.56 -9.91
C ALA A 171 -6.38 16.52 -10.66
N PHE A 172 -5.83 17.59 -11.26
CA PHE A 172 -6.62 18.66 -11.88
C PHE A 172 -6.57 18.67 -13.41
N GLY A 173 -5.61 17.97 -14.04
CA GLY A 173 -5.39 18.01 -15.47
C GLY A 173 -5.49 16.66 -16.17
N ILE A 174 -4.64 15.69 -15.80
CA ILE A 174 -4.51 14.42 -16.52
C ILE A 174 -5.71 13.50 -16.29
N ILE A 175 -6.16 13.37 -15.03
CA ILE A 175 -7.31 12.53 -14.69
C ILE A 175 -8.54 13.41 -14.68
N LYS A 176 -9.51 13.08 -15.54
CA LYS A 176 -10.76 13.82 -15.69
C LYS A 176 -11.88 13.13 -14.93
N ASN A 177 -12.72 13.91 -14.27
CA ASN A 177 -13.92 13.43 -13.57
C ASN A 177 -15.09 13.11 -14.51
N THR A 178 -14.98 13.45 -15.79
CA THR A 178 -15.98 13.18 -16.84
C THR A 178 -15.87 11.77 -17.43
N GLU A 179 -14.78 11.05 -17.14
CA GLU A 179 -14.49 9.72 -17.65
C GLU A 179 -14.36 8.73 -16.49
N SER A 180 -14.65 7.44 -16.72
CA SER A 180 -14.50 6.42 -15.69
C SER A 180 -13.01 6.21 -15.32
N ILE A 181 -12.77 5.71 -14.10
CA ILE A 181 -11.42 5.37 -13.65
C ILE A 181 -10.79 4.26 -14.51
N GLU A 182 -11.59 3.34 -15.03
CA GLU A 182 -11.13 2.21 -15.85
C GLU A 182 -10.46 2.68 -17.15
N LEU A 183 -11.08 3.62 -17.86
CA LEU A 183 -10.53 4.20 -19.09
C LEU A 183 -9.21 4.95 -18.84
N GLN A 184 -9.05 5.48 -17.63
CA GLN A 184 -7.89 6.27 -17.21
C GLN A 184 -6.97 5.50 -16.27
N TRP A 185 -7.13 4.16 -16.18
CA TRP A 185 -6.44 3.34 -15.19
C TRP A 185 -4.92 3.45 -15.27
N LYS A 186 -4.39 3.52 -16.51
CA LYS A 186 -2.97 3.76 -16.78
C LYS A 186 -2.45 5.05 -16.16
N ASN A 187 -3.27 6.12 -16.11
CA ASN A 187 -2.89 7.38 -15.49
C ASN A 187 -2.94 7.30 -13.98
N TYR A 188 -3.96 6.63 -13.42
CA TYR A 188 -4.09 6.43 -11.98
C TYR A 188 -2.94 5.60 -11.40
N VAL A 189 -2.60 4.46 -12.02
CA VAL A 189 -1.56 3.57 -11.49
C VAL A 189 -0.13 4.02 -11.82
N ASN A 190 0.05 5.15 -12.50
CA ASN A 190 1.36 5.68 -12.82
C ASN A 190 2.19 5.97 -11.55
N PRO A 191 3.46 5.53 -11.45
CA PRO A 191 4.30 5.80 -10.28
C PRO A 191 4.43 7.29 -9.95
N LEU A 192 4.52 8.17 -10.97
CA LEU A 192 4.61 9.62 -10.77
C LEU A 192 3.32 10.22 -10.20
N ASN A 193 2.17 9.59 -10.47
CA ASN A 193 0.90 9.95 -9.87
C ASN A 193 0.87 9.64 -8.36
N GLN A 194 1.67 8.67 -7.91
CA GLN A 194 1.56 8.08 -6.57
C GLN A 194 2.77 8.41 -5.66
N VAL A 195 3.93 8.78 -6.21
CA VAL A 195 5.18 9.01 -5.46
C VAL A 195 5.07 10.11 -4.39
N PHE A 196 4.20 11.10 -4.59
CA PHE A 196 3.96 12.13 -3.59
C PHE A 196 3.37 11.58 -2.28
N LEU A 197 2.57 10.51 -2.32
CA LEU A 197 2.04 9.87 -1.11
C LEU A 197 3.16 9.20 -0.31
N PHE A 198 4.09 8.53 -1.01
CA PHE A 198 5.29 7.97 -0.41
C PHE A 198 6.20 9.05 0.18
N LEU A 199 6.41 10.16 -0.55
CA LEU A 199 7.11 11.34 -0.04
C LEU A 199 6.39 11.92 1.19
N GLY A 200 5.07 12.01 1.19
CA GLY A 200 4.29 12.50 2.33
C GLY A 200 4.56 11.69 3.60
N GLY A 201 4.61 10.36 3.47
CA GLY A 201 5.08 9.47 4.54
C GLY A 201 6.50 9.77 5.02
N PHE A 202 7.44 9.96 4.09
CA PHE A 202 8.81 10.37 4.42
C PHE A 202 8.83 11.72 5.16
N LEU A 203 8.05 12.70 4.71
CA LEU A 203 7.94 14.03 5.31
C LEU A 203 7.34 14.00 6.71
N LEU A 204 6.35 13.13 6.98
CA LEU A 204 5.83 12.93 8.33
C LEU A 204 6.95 12.53 9.29
N GLY A 205 7.80 11.59 8.86
CA GLY A 205 9.00 11.21 9.59
C GLY A 205 9.97 12.38 9.73
N PHE A 206 10.35 13.02 8.63
CA PHE A 206 11.34 14.10 8.58
C PHE A 206 10.98 15.30 9.46
N ILE A 207 9.72 15.74 9.42
CA ILE A 207 9.24 16.92 10.13
C ILE A 207 8.93 16.60 11.61
N PHE A 208 8.29 15.46 11.88
CA PHE A 208 7.71 15.18 13.20
C PHE A 208 8.47 14.13 14.03
N LYS A 209 9.69 13.76 13.61
CA LYS A 209 10.53 12.80 14.36
C LYS A 209 10.73 13.19 15.82
N SER A 210 11.12 14.45 16.06
CA SER A 210 11.44 15.00 17.39
C SER A 210 10.23 15.59 18.12
N VAL A 211 9.13 15.82 17.42
CA VAL A 211 7.90 16.39 17.99
C VAL A 211 7.26 15.39 18.93
N LYS A 212 6.89 15.79 20.14
CA LYS A 212 6.08 14.95 21.05
C LYS A 212 4.64 15.43 21.01
N THR A 213 3.71 14.51 20.90
CA THR A 213 2.27 14.79 20.97
C THR A 213 1.63 13.87 22.00
N PRO A 214 0.74 14.39 22.86
CA PRO A 214 0.01 13.55 23.81
C PRO A 214 -0.94 12.60 23.07
N ASN A 215 -1.19 11.44 23.67
CA ASN A 215 -2.06 10.42 23.08
C ASN A 215 -3.48 10.92 22.82
N SER A 216 -4.00 11.83 23.65
CA SER A 216 -5.33 12.45 23.45
C SER A 216 -5.41 13.19 22.10
N ILE A 217 -4.38 13.97 21.75
CA ILE A 217 -4.32 14.68 20.46
C ILE A 217 -4.19 13.67 19.31
N ASN A 218 -3.35 12.64 19.46
CA ASN A 218 -3.19 11.63 18.40
C ASN A 218 -4.48 10.83 18.17
N ILE A 219 -5.20 10.48 19.24
CA ILE A 219 -6.52 9.84 19.16
C ILE A 219 -7.54 10.78 18.50
N ALA A 220 -7.58 12.05 18.90
CA ALA A 220 -8.47 13.04 18.29
C ALA A 220 -8.19 13.21 16.78
N ILE A 221 -6.92 13.25 16.36
CA ILE A 221 -6.53 13.29 14.95
C ILE A 221 -7.00 12.04 14.22
N ILE A 222 -6.78 10.84 14.78
CA ILE A 222 -7.24 9.58 14.17
C ILE A 222 -8.76 9.59 14.03
N SER A 223 -9.49 9.88 15.12
CA SER A 223 -10.95 9.89 15.14
C SER A 223 -11.52 10.91 14.15
N LEU A 224 -11.02 12.15 14.14
CA LEU A 224 -11.46 13.18 13.20
C LEU A 224 -11.15 12.78 11.75
N SER A 225 -9.96 12.24 11.50
CA SER A 225 -9.57 11.81 10.15
C SER A 225 -10.43 10.64 9.67
N LEU A 226 -10.77 9.69 10.54
CA LEU A 226 -11.69 8.59 10.21
C LEU A 226 -13.12 9.10 9.98
N LEU A 227 -13.61 10.04 10.78
CA LEU A 227 -14.91 10.66 10.58
C LEU A 227 -14.95 11.40 9.23
N LEU A 228 -13.95 12.20 8.91
CA LEU A 228 -13.83 12.84 7.60
C LEU A 228 -13.72 11.81 6.48
N PHE A 229 -12.93 10.74 6.67
CA PHE A 229 -12.81 9.67 5.69
C PHE A 229 -14.15 9.00 5.38
N ILE A 230 -15.04 8.86 6.37
CA ILE A 230 -16.35 8.21 6.21
C ILE A 230 -17.39 9.20 5.67
N PHE A 231 -17.44 10.41 6.21
CA PHE A 231 -18.56 11.33 6.03
C PHE A 231 -18.28 12.52 5.10
N TYR A 232 -17.03 12.72 4.63
CA TYR A 232 -16.74 13.81 3.69
C TYR A 232 -17.60 13.67 2.40
N PRO A 233 -18.31 14.72 1.95
CA PRO A 233 -19.33 14.61 0.92
C PRO A 233 -18.71 14.53 -0.48
N VAL A 234 -18.65 13.31 -1.03
CA VAL A 234 -18.30 13.07 -2.45
C VAL A 234 -19.26 12.05 -3.00
N SER A 235 -19.92 12.39 -4.12
CA SER A 235 -20.93 11.57 -4.78
C SER A 235 -20.48 11.02 -6.12
N GLY A 236 -21.20 10.00 -6.60
CA GLY A 236 -21.01 9.42 -7.93
C GLY A 236 -19.84 8.44 -8.05
N ASN A 237 -19.18 8.45 -9.22
CA ASN A 237 -18.12 7.49 -9.56
C ASN A 237 -16.86 7.71 -8.71
N THR A 238 -16.12 6.64 -8.42
CA THR A 238 -14.88 6.68 -7.62
C THR A 238 -13.77 7.55 -8.22
N VAL A 239 -13.81 7.87 -9.52
CA VAL A 239 -12.92 8.87 -10.13
C VAL A 239 -13.00 10.23 -9.44
N ASN A 240 -14.17 10.59 -8.87
CA ASN A 240 -14.36 11.83 -8.12
C ASN A 240 -13.55 11.87 -6.81
N LEU A 241 -13.12 10.71 -6.29
CA LEU A 241 -12.24 10.63 -5.14
C LEU A 241 -10.80 11.05 -5.50
N ILE A 242 -10.37 10.77 -6.73
CA ILE A 242 -8.97 10.93 -7.19
C ILE A 242 -8.76 12.12 -8.15
N THR A 243 -9.74 13.02 -8.21
CA THR A 243 -9.70 14.23 -9.03
C THR A 243 -9.93 15.49 -8.18
N GLY A 244 -9.44 16.62 -8.68
CA GLY A 244 -9.59 17.94 -8.08
C GLY A 244 -9.17 18.02 -6.61
N PHE A 245 -9.92 18.83 -5.86
CA PHE A 245 -9.68 19.04 -4.42
C PHE A 245 -9.97 17.80 -3.57
N ASN A 246 -10.90 16.93 -3.99
CA ASN A 246 -11.20 15.70 -3.26
C ASN A 246 -9.96 14.85 -3.09
N ARG A 247 -9.15 14.75 -4.15
CA ARG A 247 -7.88 14.03 -4.09
C ARG A 247 -6.91 14.58 -3.05
N LEU A 248 -6.78 15.90 -2.97
CA LEU A 248 -5.93 16.56 -1.98
C LEU A 248 -6.46 16.32 -0.57
N ILE A 249 -7.76 16.40 -0.38
CA ILE A 249 -8.43 16.21 0.91
C ILE A 249 -8.24 14.79 1.42
N PHE A 250 -8.53 13.78 0.61
CA PHE A 250 -8.33 12.38 1.02
C PHE A 250 -6.85 12.01 1.20
N THR A 251 -5.94 12.69 0.50
CA THR A 251 -4.50 12.57 0.75
C THR A 251 -4.13 13.13 2.12
N PHE A 252 -4.62 14.32 2.45
CA PHE A 252 -4.42 14.92 3.76
C PHE A 252 -4.98 14.03 4.87
N ILE A 253 -6.20 13.50 4.69
CA ILE A 253 -6.81 12.53 5.62
C ILE A 253 -5.92 11.29 5.78
N SER A 254 -5.42 10.71 4.69
CA SER A 254 -4.53 9.54 4.73
C SER A 254 -3.22 9.82 5.48
N LEU A 255 -2.63 11.01 5.29
CA LEU A 255 -1.45 11.45 6.02
C LEU A 255 -1.74 11.72 7.50
N ALA A 256 -2.89 12.29 7.82
CA ALA A 256 -3.31 12.55 9.20
C ALA A 256 -3.55 11.24 9.98
N ILE A 257 -4.18 10.24 9.35
CA ILE A 257 -4.28 8.88 9.90
C ILE A 257 -2.89 8.30 10.16
N CYS A 258 -2.00 8.34 9.17
CA CYS A 258 -0.61 7.87 9.33
C CYS A 258 0.14 8.59 10.46
N PHE A 259 -0.01 9.91 10.56
CA PHE A 259 0.60 10.73 11.61
C PHE A 259 0.07 10.35 12.99
N GLY A 260 -1.25 10.22 13.15
CA GLY A 260 -1.87 9.83 14.41
C GLY A 260 -1.33 8.49 14.90
N PHE A 261 -1.31 7.46 14.05
CA PHE A 261 -0.74 6.15 14.39
C PHE A 261 0.76 6.18 14.62
N TYR A 262 1.50 7.04 13.90
CA TYR A 262 2.94 7.21 14.08
C TYR A 262 3.30 7.73 15.46
N LYS A 263 2.55 8.72 15.96
CA LYS A 263 2.83 9.37 17.24
C LYS A 263 2.11 8.74 18.42
N LEU A 264 1.10 7.90 18.18
CA LEU A 264 0.43 7.15 19.22
C LEU A 264 1.44 6.27 19.98
N SER A 265 1.34 6.23 21.30
CA SER A 265 2.20 5.41 22.17
C SER A 265 1.40 4.53 23.14
N VAL A 266 0.16 4.22 22.79
CA VAL A 266 -0.75 3.42 23.63
C VAL A 266 -0.34 1.95 23.59
N GLU A 267 -0.25 1.34 24.77
CA GLU A 267 -0.05 -0.10 24.91
C GLU A 267 -1.40 -0.80 24.91
N LEU A 268 -1.66 -1.58 23.85
CA LEU A 268 -2.88 -2.37 23.76
C LEU A 268 -2.78 -3.64 24.61
N PRO A 269 -3.90 -4.11 25.20
CA PRO A 269 -3.95 -5.41 25.86
C PRO A 269 -3.45 -6.53 24.93
N LYS A 270 -2.78 -7.55 25.50
CA LYS A 270 -2.12 -8.63 24.72
C LYS A 270 -3.07 -9.32 23.73
N PHE A 271 -4.34 -9.48 24.08
CA PHE A 271 -5.36 -10.13 23.25
C PHE A 271 -5.74 -9.31 22.00
N ILE A 272 -5.51 -7.99 22.01
CA ILE A 272 -5.70 -7.10 20.83
C ILE A 272 -4.37 -6.92 20.10
N HIS A 273 -3.29 -6.68 20.86
CA HIS A 273 -1.96 -6.44 20.34
C HIS A 273 -1.46 -7.58 19.44
N LYS A 274 -1.61 -8.83 19.88
CA LYS A 274 -1.04 -9.99 19.18
C LYS A 274 -1.71 -10.23 17.82
N PRO A 275 -3.06 -10.29 17.69
CA PRO A 275 -3.70 -10.41 16.38
C PRO A 275 -3.37 -9.26 15.43
N LEU A 276 -3.42 -8.00 15.90
CA LEU A 276 -3.10 -6.85 15.06
C LEU A 276 -1.64 -6.83 14.60
N THR A 277 -0.71 -7.25 15.46
CA THR A 277 0.70 -7.37 15.08
C THR A 277 0.89 -8.46 14.03
N ILE A 278 0.25 -9.62 14.21
CA ILE A 278 0.31 -10.72 13.22
C ILE A 278 -0.25 -10.26 11.88
N LEU A 279 -1.41 -9.60 11.89
CA LEU A 279 -2.05 -9.07 10.68
C LEU A 279 -1.18 -8.01 10.00
N GLY A 280 -0.57 -7.12 10.78
CA GLY A 280 0.36 -6.11 10.26
C GLY A 280 1.62 -6.70 9.65
N GLU A 281 2.17 -7.73 10.30
CA GLU A 281 3.32 -8.49 9.83
C GLU A 281 3.06 -9.21 8.51
N SER A 282 1.93 -9.89 8.39
CA SER A 282 1.52 -10.62 7.19
C SER A 282 0.77 -9.77 6.16
N SER A 283 0.64 -8.46 6.37
CA SER A 283 -0.16 -7.56 5.51
C SER A 283 0.23 -7.61 4.03
N TYR A 284 1.53 -7.83 3.73
CA TYR A 284 2.01 -8.00 2.36
C TYR A 284 1.47 -9.30 1.73
N SER A 285 1.54 -10.42 2.47
CA SER A 285 0.88 -11.68 2.09
C SER A 285 -0.63 -11.53 1.92
N VAL A 286 -1.32 -10.87 2.86
CA VAL A 286 -2.77 -10.64 2.76
C VAL A 286 -3.09 -9.86 1.49
N TYR A 287 -2.33 -8.81 1.20
CA TYR A 287 -2.55 -7.97 0.02
C TYR A 287 -2.33 -8.71 -1.30
N LEU A 288 -1.31 -9.57 -1.44
CA LEU A 288 -1.04 -10.26 -2.71
C LEU A 288 -1.79 -11.58 -2.88
N LEU A 289 -2.12 -12.28 -1.80
CA LEU A 289 -2.69 -13.63 -1.89
C LEU A 289 -4.21 -13.65 -1.86
N HIS A 290 -4.89 -12.61 -1.37
CA HIS A 290 -6.36 -12.63 -1.37
C HIS A 290 -6.98 -12.79 -2.78
N PRO A 291 -6.45 -12.19 -3.87
CA PRO A 291 -6.99 -12.46 -5.21
C PRO A 291 -6.75 -13.91 -5.63
N ILE A 292 -5.61 -14.50 -5.24
CA ILE A 292 -5.26 -15.89 -5.53
C ILE A 292 -6.22 -16.84 -4.83
N VAL A 293 -6.49 -16.60 -3.54
CA VAL A 293 -7.46 -17.38 -2.75
C VAL A 293 -8.84 -17.29 -3.36
N TYR A 294 -9.26 -16.08 -3.77
CA TYR A 294 -10.53 -15.89 -4.47
C TYR A 294 -10.58 -16.69 -5.77
N LEU A 295 -9.58 -16.57 -6.65
CA LEU A 295 -9.53 -17.29 -7.92
C LEU A 295 -9.55 -18.81 -7.74
N ALA A 296 -8.86 -19.33 -6.73
CA ALA A 296 -8.78 -20.77 -6.47
C ALA A 296 -10.08 -21.35 -5.88
N ILE A 297 -10.75 -20.62 -4.98
CA ILE A 297 -11.86 -21.16 -4.17
C ILE A 297 -13.23 -20.81 -4.75
N MET A 298 -13.37 -19.64 -5.36
CA MET A 298 -14.68 -19.16 -5.83
C MET A 298 -15.37 -20.09 -6.84
N PRO A 299 -14.68 -20.75 -7.80
CA PRO A 299 -15.31 -21.70 -8.72
C PRO A 299 -16.04 -22.86 -8.01
N PHE A 300 -15.47 -23.36 -6.90
CA PHE A 300 -16.10 -24.40 -6.09
C PHE A 300 -17.38 -23.91 -5.42
N PHE A 301 -17.37 -22.72 -4.83
CA PHE A 301 -18.57 -22.12 -4.25
C PHE A 301 -19.66 -21.89 -5.29
N LYS A 302 -19.32 -21.31 -6.45
CA LYS A 302 -20.30 -21.05 -7.51
C LYS A 302 -20.95 -22.34 -8.06
N SER A 303 -20.26 -23.47 -8.02
CA SER A 303 -20.77 -24.75 -8.52
C SER A 303 -21.60 -25.54 -7.50
N HIS A 304 -21.32 -25.40 -6.19
CA HIS A 304 -21.97 -26.22 -5.14
C HIS A 304 -22.86 -25.42 -4.19
N LEU A 305 -22.68 -24.10 -4.10
CA LEU A 305 -23.37 -23.20 -3.18
C LEU A 305 -23.79 -21.94 -3.95
N PRO A 306 -24.92 -21.97 -4.69
CA PRO A 306 -25.29 -20.90 -5.64
C PRO A 306 -25.50 -19.53 -4.97
N TYR A 307 -25.70 -19.49 -3.66
CA TYR A 307 -25.76 -18.26 -2.88
C TYR A 307 -24.46 -18.06 -2.10
N PHE A 308 -23.53 -17.32 -2.69
CA PHE A 308 -22.39 -16.79 -1.95
C PHE A 308 -22.91 -15.76 -0.94
N ASN A 309 -23.08 -16.19 0.29
CA ASN A 309 -23.62 -15.39 1.38
C ASN A 309 -22.50 -14.93 2.34
N VAL A 310 -22.89 -14.33 3.46
CA VAL A 310 -21.97 -13.87 4.51
C VAL A 310 -21.07 -15.00 5.03
N VAL A 311 -21.54 -16.26 5.03
CA VAL A 311 -20.75 -17.42 5.46
C VAL A 311 -19.63 -17.71 4.46
N GLY A 312 -19.92 -17.68 3.15
CA GLY A 312 -18.91 -17.84 2.10
C GLY A 312 -17.84 -16.74 2.16
N LEU A 313 -18.24 -15.50 2.41
CA LEU A 313 -17.32 -14.38 2.60
C LEU A 313 -16.43 -14.58 3.84
N GLY A 314 -17.02 -14.95 4.97
CA GLY A 314 -16.29 -15.26 6.20
C GLY A 314 -15.28 -16.39 5.99
N PHE A 315 -15.67 -17.44 5.26
CA PHE A 315 -14.78 -18.55 4.90
C PHE A 315 -13.58 -18.07 4.06
N LEU A 316 -13.82 -17.30 2.99
CA LEU A 316 -12.74 -16.75 2.16
C LEU A 316 -11.77 -15.87 2.97
N ILE A 317 -12.31 -14.98 3.81
CA ILE A 317 -11.50 -14.13 4.70
C ILE A 317 -10.61 -14.99 5.60
N ILE A 318 -11.17 -16.00 6.28
CA ILE A 318 -10.41 -16.87 7.18
C ILE A 318 -9.30 -17.60 6.44
N ILE A 319 -9.61 -18.23 5.30
CA ILE A 319 -8.60 -18.96 4.51
C ILE A 319 -7.50 -18.00 4.00
N SER A 320 -7.85 -16.80 3.57
CA SER A 320 -6.88 -15.80 3.12
C SER A 320 -5.93 -15.39 4.24
N LEU A 321 -6.46 -15.15 5.44
CA LEU A 321 -5.65 -14.78 6.60
C LEU A 321 -4.74 -15.92 7.04
N LEU A 322 -5.24 -17.16 7.07
CA LEU A 322 -4.45 -18.34 7.43
C LEU A 322 -3.33 -18.58 6.42
N LEU A 323 -3.65 -18.64 5.13
CA LEU A 323 -2.64 -18.85 4.08
C LEU A 323 -1.58 -17.73 4.13
N SER A 324 -2.01 -16.48 4.27
CA SER A 324 -1.11 -15.33 4.36
C SER A 324 -0.20 -15.41 5.58
N TYR A 325 -0.71 -15.88 6.72
CA TYR A 325 0.12 -16.12 7.90
C TYR A 325 1.19 -17.19 7.63
N TYR A 326 0.82 -18.34 7.05
CA TYR A 326 1.77 -19.41 6.75
C TYR A 326 2.85 -18.94 5.75
N ILE A 327 2.45 -18.30 4.65
CA ILE A 327 3.41 -17.79 3.66
C ILE A 327 4.34 -16.74 4.27
N TYR A 328 3.82 -15.85 5.11
CA TYR A 328 4.65 -14.90 5.84
C TYR A 328 5.70 -15.59 6.74
N GLN A 329 5.30 -16.61 7.53
CA GLN A 329 6.20 -17.28 8.46
C GLN A 329 7.29 -18.10 7.76
N TYR A 330 6.94 -18.82 6.69
CA TYR A 330 7.83 -19.80 6.07
C TYR A 330 8.57 -19.26 4.85
N VAL A 331 7.94 -18.38 4.05
CA VAL A 331 8.54 -17.82 2.84
C VAL A 331 9.15 -16.45 3.14
N GLU A 332 8.33 -15.46 3.51
CA GLU A 332 8.83 -14.08 3.63
C GLU A 332 9.94 -13.95 4.69
N LYS A 333 9.74 -14.50 5.89
CA LYS A 333 10.76 -14.45 6.95
C LYS A 333 12.05 -15.16 6.55
N TYR A 334 11.99 -16.23 5.77
CA TYR A 334 13.17 -16.94 5.30
C TYR A 334 14.03 -16.04 4.40
N PHE A 335 13.44 -15.46 3.36
CA PHE A 335 14.18 -14.59 2.44
C PHE A 335 14.64 -13.28 3.11
N ILE A 336 13.83 -12.68 3.99
CA ILE A 336 14.23 -11.49 4.75
C ILE A 336 15.46 -11.77 5.64
N LYS A 337 15.57 -12.98 6.23
CA LYS A 337 16.76 -13.39 6.99
C LYS A 337 17.96 -13.59 6.07
N MET A 338 17.77 -14.17 4.89
CA MET A 338 18.84 -14.40 3.91
C MET A 338 19.49 -13.08 3.45
N ALA A 339 18.71 -12.01 3.30
CA ALA A 339 19.22 -10.69 2.91
C ALA A 339 20.16 -10.01 3.92
N ARG A 340 20.22 -10.54 5.15
CA ARG A 340 21.09 -10.03 6.23
C ARG A 340 22.44 -10.74 6.29
N LYS A 341 22.55 -11.92 5.67
CA LYS A 341 23.83 -12.55 5.35
C LYS A 341 24.44 -11.79 4.16
#